data_AF-A0AAD2FE18-F1
#
_entry.id   AF-A0AAD2FE18-F1
#
_cell.length_a   1.000
_cell.length_b   1.000
_cell.length_c   1.000
_cell.angle_alpha   90.00
_cell.angle_beta   90.00
_cell.angle_gamma   90.00
#
_symmetry.space_group_name_H-M   'P 1'
#
loop_
_entity.id
_entity.type
_entity.pdbx_description
1 polymer ?
#
loop_
_entity_poly.entity_id
_entity_poly.type
_entity_poly.pdbx_seq_one_letter_code
_entity_poly.pdbx_strand_id
1 'polypeptide(L)'
;MAQNKILYSAKLDENMRRSAYFETNKRTVKSNIMLKFVTKAMDIKLRGEADFTTTLEDPIELLKRIERFMKKSADAEYDFLDFWEANQKFFAMKQGTTENLMHFKERFLRQAEVLQDLYGVAWFQDFAVKMKAYAAIANTDTAAQNKFKDVVFEAVLATGFLCNSNQTRTAPLMLDLQTNYCREVDYYPKTVSKAQDMLRIQMEVSKTPGVNLYQGKDQPNKGKGKGKGKGKPKDGKKAACYVCGNKDHMSPKCPDRLLPKTQ
;
A
#
# COMPACT_ATOMS: atom_id res chain seq x y z
N MET A 1 -33.38 55.63 -22.57
CA MET A 1 -32.42 55.24 -23.63
C MET A 1 -30.96 55.64 -23.34
N ALA A 2 -30.68 56.84 -22.79
CA ALA A 2 -29.31 57.28 -22.50
C ALA A 2 -28.58 56.44 -21.43
N GLN A 3 -29.26 56.06 -20.33
CA GLN A 3 -28.68 55.22 -19.27
C GLN A 3 -28.21 53.84 -19.77
N ASN A 4 -28.96 53.22 -20.69
CA ASN A 4 -28.57 51.91 -21.25
C ASN A 4 -27.31 51.98 -22.12
N LYS A 5 -27.09 53.11 -22.81
CA LYS A 5 -25.86 53.34 -23.60
C LYS A 5 -24.64 53.51 -22.69
N ILE A 6 -24.78 54.26 -21.59
CA ILE A 6 -23.71 54.47 -20.60
C ILE A 6 -23.35 53.17 -19.87
N LEU A 7 -24.36 52.37 -19.49
CA LEU A 7 -24.15 51.05 -18.90
C LEU A 7 -23.47 50.07 -19.88
N TYR A 8 -23.81 50.14 -21.16
CA TYR A 8 -23.19 49.30 -22.18
C TYR A 8 -21.72 49.68 -22.42
N SER A 9 -21.40 50.97 -22.54
CA SER A 9 -20.01 51.42 -22.71
C SER A 9 -19.14 51.07 -21.50
N ALA A 10 -19.65 51.25 -20.27
CA ALA A 10 -18.93 50.86 -19.06
C ALA A 10 -18.64 49.35 -19.00
N LYS A 11 -19.60 48.51 -19.42
CA LYS A 11 -19.40 47.05 -19.53
C LYS A 11 -18.39 46.66 -20.61
N LEU A 12 -18.38 47.39 -21.74
CA LEU A 12 -17.41 47.19 -22.80
C LEU A 12 -15.99 47.50 -22.30
N ASP A 13 -15.81 48.62 -21.61
CA ASP A 13 -14.52 49.03 -21.03
C ASP A 13 -14.01 48.05 -19.98
N GLU A 14 -14.90 47.59 -19.08
CA GLU A 14 -14.62 46.54 -18.11
C GLU A 14 -14.17 45.24 -18.82
N ASN A 15 -14.85 44.84 -19.89
CA ASN A 15 -14.50 43.65 -20.65
C ASN A 15 -13.14 43.80 -21.36
N MET A 16 -12.87 44.95 -21.97
CA MET A 16 -11.56 45.24 -22.58
C MET A 16 -10.43 45.19 -21.56
N ARG A 17 -10.65 45.73 -20.35
CA ARG A 17 -9.67 45.62 -19.25
C ARG A 17 -9.46 44.17 -18.84
N ARG A 18 -10.52 43.38 -18.68
CA ARG A 18 -10.43 41.95 -18.35
C ARG A 18 -9.66 41.17 -19.41
N SER A 19 -9.89 41.43 -20.69
CA SER A 19 -9.14 40.82 -21.79
C SER A 19 -7.65 41.21 -21.73
N ALA A 20 -7.32 42.48 -21.47
CA ALA A 20 -5.94 42.92 -21.33
C ALA A 20 -5.22 42.29 -20.12
N TYR A 21 -5.92 42.19 -18.97
CA TYR A 21 -5.41 41.50 -17.79
C TYR A 21 -5.21 40.02 -18.04
N PHE A 22 -6.13 39.37 -18.76
CA PHE A 22 -6.01 37.96 -19.12
C PHE A 22 -4.73 37.68 -19.93
N GLU A 23 -4.45 38.47 -20.96
CA GLU A 23 -3.24 38.33 -21.78
C GLU A 23 -1.95 38.59 -20.98
N THR A 24 -1.98 39.58 -20.08
CA THR A 24 -0.82 39.90 -19.21
C THR A 24 -0.56 38.78 -18.20
N ASN A 25 -1.62 38.26 -17.59
CA ASN A 25 -1.54 37.16 -16.63
C ASN A 25 -1.06 35.88 -17.33
N LYS A 26 -1.52 35.60 -18.55
CA LYS A 26 -1.10 34.45 -19.36
C LYS A 26 0.42 34.40 -19.54
N ARG A 27 1.03 35.52 -19.94
CA ARG A 27 2.50 35.66 -20.06
C ARG A 27 3.22 35.50 -18.72
N THR A 28 2.64 36.07 -17.66
CA THR A 28 3.21 35.99 -16.31
C THR A 28 3.22 34.55 -15.79
N VAL A 29 2.15 33.80 -16.03
CA VAL A 29 2.06 32.38 -15.67
C VAL A 29 3.05 31.55 -16.49
N LYS A 30 3.15 31.76 -17.82
CA LYS A 30 4.15 31.11 -18.67
C LYS A 30 5.57 31.32 -18.14
N SER A 31 5.94 32.57 -17.82
CA SER A 31 7.25 32.90 -17.27
C SER A 31 7.52 32.18 -15.94
N ASN A 32 6.54 32.17 -15.03
CA ASN A 32 6.65 31.44 -13.76
C ASN A 32 6.83 29.93 -13.97
N ILE A 33 6.13 29.35 -14.95
CA ILE A 33 6.26 27.93 -15.27
C ILE A 33 7.69 27.62 -15.74
N MET A 34 8.19 28.38 -16.72
CA MET A 34 9.54 28.21 -17.26
C MET A 34 10.64 28.41 -16.21
N LEU A 35 10.46 29.35 -15.27
CA LEU A 35 11.45 29.62 -14.23
C LEU A 35 11.48 28.58 -13.11
N LYS A 36 10.31 28.06 -12.70
CA LYS A 36 10.19 27.21 -11.49
C LYS A 36 10.17 25.72 -11.78
N PHE A 37 9.63 25.29 -12.92
CA PHE A 37 9.35 23.88 -13.19
C PHE A 37 10.15 23.30 -14.36
N VAL A 38 10.83 24.13 -15.14
CA VAL A 38 11.59 23.70 -16.33
C VAL A 38 13.08 23.72 -16.01
N THR A 39 13.75 22.57 -16.20
CA THR A 39 15.22 22.50 -16.07
C THR A 39 15.89 23.13 -17.30
N LYS A 40 17.16 23.54 -17.18
CA LYS A 40 17.92 24.10 -18.31
C LYS A 40 17.94 23.17 -19.54
N ALA A 41 18.02 21.86 -19.33
CA ALA A 41 17.99 20.88 -20.41
C ALA A 41 16.62 20.82 -21.12
N MET A 42 15.52 20.92 -20.36
CA MET A 42 14.17 20.98 -20.92
C MET A 42 13.89 22.31 -21.63
N ASP A 43 14.42 23.43 -21.12
CA ASP A 43 14.29 24.74 -21.77
C ASP A 43 14.95 24.77 -23.14
N ILE A 44 16.14 24.16 -23.28
CA ILE A 44 16.82 24.01 -24.57
C ILE A 44 15.96 23.20 -25.55
N LYS A 45 15.38 22.08 -25.10
CA LYS A 45 14.49 21.25 -25.94
C LYS A 45 13.24 22.02 -26.37
N LEU A 46 12.53 22.65 -25.42
CA LEU A 46 11.32 23.42 -25.67
C LEU A 46 11.56 24.57 -26.66
N ARG A 47 12.66 25.33 -26.50
CA ARG A 47 13.00 26.43 -27.41
C ARG A 47 13.43 25.97 -28.80
N GLY A 48 13.86 24.72 -28.93
CA GLY A 48 14.20 24.10 -30.21
C GLY A 48 12.97 23.69 -31.04
N GLU A 49 11.79 23.62 -30.42
CA GLU A 49 10.56 23.26 -31.12
C GLU A 49 9.98 24.45 -31.89
N ALA A 50 9.51 24.19 -33.12
CA ALA A 50 8.97 25.23 -33.99
C ALA A 50 7.69 25.91 -33.45
N ASP A 51 6.99 25.25 -32.51
CA ASP A 51 5.73 25.72 -31.91
C ASP A 51 5.90 26.48 -30.58
N PHE A 52 7.15 26.73 -30.15
CA PHE A 52 7.47 27.38 -28.88
C PHE A 52 6.89 28.81 -28.73
N THR A 53 6.88 29.56 -29.83
CA THR A 53 6.44 30.96 -29.87
C THR A 53 4.98 31.13 -30.27
N THR A 54 4.31 30.05 -30.68
CA THR A 54 2.92 30.09 -31.16
C THR A 54 1.98 29.39 -30.19
N THR A 55 1.99 28.06 -30.20
CA THR A 55 1.06 27.22 -29.44
C THR A 55 1.46 27.14 -27.97
N LEU A 56 2.76 27.10 -27.67
CA LEU A 56 3.30 27.08 -26.31
C LEU A 56 3.33 28.46 -25.63
N GLU A 57 2.71 29.48 -26.23
CA GLU A 57 2.38 30.74 -25.55
C GLU A 57 1.24 30.53 -24.55
N ASP A 58 0.41 29.50 -24.73
CA ASP A 58 -0.59 29.10 -23.75
C ASP A 58 0.02 28.32 -22.58
N PRO A 59 -0.09 28.80 -21.33
CA PRO A 59 0.43 28.11 -20.15
C PRO A 59 -0.09 26.68 -20.00
N ILE A 60 -1.33 26.41 -20.41
CA ILE A 60 -1.94 25.08 -20.30
C ILE A 60 -1.25 24.10 -21.25
N GLU A 61 -1.04 24.50 -22.50
CA GLU A 61 -0.40 23.64 -23.49
C GLU A 61 1.09 23.46 -23.19
N LEU A 62 1.73 24.49 -22.65
CA LEU A 62 3.08 24.40 -22.10
C LEU A 62 3.17 23.35 -20.99
N LEU A 63 2.22 23.30 -20.05
CA LEU A 63 2.21 22.30 -18.98
C LEU A 63 2.04 20.87 -19.53
N LYS A 64 1.15 20.65 -20.50
CA LYS A 64 1.01 19.33 -21.15
C LYS A 64 2.28 18.90 -21.88
N ARG A 65 2.99 19.84 -22.50
CA ARG A 65 4.29 19.57 -23.15
C ARG A 65 5.35 19.21 -22.12
N ILE A 66 5.45 19.97 -21.04
CA ILE A 66 6.35 19.70 -19.91
C ILE A 66 6.06 18.33 -19.32
N GLU A 67 4.79 17.96 -19.17
CA GLU A 67 4.38 16.64 -18.69
C GLU A 67 4.97 15.51 -19.54
N ARG A 68 4.99 15.67 -20.88
CA ARG A 68 5.64 14.69 -21.79
C ARG A 68 7.14 14.58 -21.56
N PHE A 69 7.83 15.69 -21.26
CA PHE A 69 9.26 15.67 -20.94
C PHE A 69 9.58 15.15 -19.54
N MET A 70 8.62 15.24 -18.61
CA MET A 70 8.75 14.72 -17.24
C MET A 70 8.44 13.21 -17.15
N LYS A 71 7.52 12.73 -18.00
CA LYS A 71 7.40 11.31 -18.32
C LYS A 71 8.70 10.91 -19.05
N LYS A 72 9.21 9.69 -18.79
CA LYS A 72 10.50 9.22 -19.35
C LYS A 72 10.57 9.62 -20.84
N SER A 73 11.69 10.21 -21.29
CA SER A 73 11.82 10.67 -22.67
C SER A 73 11.44 9.53 -23.61
N ALA A 74 10.56 9.78 -24.58
CA ALA A 74 10.07 8.76 -25.52
C ALA A 74 11.20 7.95 -26.19
N ASP A 75 12.38 8.56 -26.36
CA ASP A 75 13.59 7.92 -26.92
C ASP A 75 14.18 6.79 -26.03
N ALA A 76 13.74 6.67 -24.78
CA ALA A 76 14.20 5.68 -23.81
C ALA A 76 13.07 4.77 -23.28
N GLU A 77 11.87 4.82 -23.89
CA GLU A 77 10.81 3.86 -23.62
C GLU A 77 11.24 2.50 -24.18
N TYR A 78 11.35 1.52 -23.28
CA TYR A 78 11.58 0.14 -23.65
C TYR A 78 10.54 -0.69 -22.92
N ASP A 79 9.50 -1.10 -23.66
CA ASP A 79 8.30 -1.72 -23.12
C ASP A 79 8.59 -2.86 -22.14
N PHE A 80 9.60 -3.69 -22.45
CA PHE A 80 10.00 -4.80 -21.58
C PHE A 80 10.63 -4.33 -20.26
N LEU A 81 11.40 -3.25 -20.27
CA LEU A 81 11.96 -2.67 -19.05
C LEU A 81 10.86 -2.01 -18.22
N ASP A 82 9.93 -1.29 -18.83
CA ASP A 82 8.82 -0.67 -18.11
C ASP A 82 7.90 -1.72 -17.50
N PHE A 83 7.61 -2.80 -18.25
CA PHE A 83 6.93 -3.98 -17.75
C PHE A 83 7.63 -4.58 -16.52
N TRP A 84 8.94 -4.81 -16.63
CA TRP A 84 9.73 -5.42 -15.56
C TRP A 84 9.79 -4.53 -14.32
N GLU A 85 10.05 -3.23 -14.50
CA GLU A 85 10.10 -2.25 -13.41
C GLU A 85 8.76 -2.11 -12.69
N ALA A 86 7.65 -2.08 -13.43
CA ALA A 86 6.31 -1.97 -12.84
C ALA A 86 5.98 -3.21 -12.00
N ASN A 87 6.32 -4.40 -12.49
CA ASN A 87 6.17 -5.65 -11.75
C ASN A 87 7.04 -5.69 -10.50
N GLN A 88 8.33 -5.36 -10.63
CA GLN A 88 9.25 -5.32 -9.50
C GLN A 88 8.74 -4.35 -8.42
N LYS A 89 8.26 -3.16 -8.80
CA LYS A 89 7.67 -2.18 -7.88
C LYS A 89 6.43 -2.72 -7.17
N PHE A 90 5.55 -3.42 -7.88
CA PHE A 90 4.34 -4.00 -7.29
C PHE A 90 4.65 -5.11 -6.29
N PHE A 91 5.49 -6.09 -6.65
CA PHE A 91 5.83 -7.21 -5.76
C PHE A 91 6.69 -6.79 -4.56
N ALA A 92 7.57 -5.79 -4.73
CA ALA A 92 8.37 -5.24 -3.65
C ALA A 92 7.60 -4.26 -2.75
N MET A 93 6.38 -3.86 -3.14
CA MET A 93 5.61 -2.89 -2.40
C MET A 93 5.25 -3.42 -1.00
N LYS A 94 5.62 -2.67 0.04
CA LYS A 94 5.23 -2.94 1.43
C LYS A 94 4.70 -1.68 2.09
N GLN A 95 3.83 -1.85 3.09
CA GLN A 95 3.39 -0.76 3.95
C GLN A 95 4.59 -0.24 4.76
N GLY A 96 4.83 1.06 4.72
CA GLY A 96 5.84 1.73 5.53
C GLY A 96 5.56 1.59 7.03
N THR A 97 6.59 1.71 7.86
CA THR A 97 6.47 1.57 9.33
C THR A 97 5.52 2.60 9.95
N THR A 98 5.51 3.82 9.41
CA THR A 98 4.68 4.95 9.85
C THR A 98 3.52 5.25 8.90
N GLU A 99 3.36 4.47 7.83
CA GLU A 99 2.36 4.73 6.79
C GLU A 99 0.96 4.33 7.26
N ASN A 100 0.00 5.25 7.10
CA ASN A 100 -1.41 4.96 7.36
C ASN A 100 -1.93 3.88 6.38
N LEU A 101 -2.75 2.96 6.88
CA LEU A 101 -3.33 1.88 6.08
C LEU A 101 -4.14 2.37 4.88
N MET A 102 -4.85 3.50 5.00
CA MET A 102 -5.64 4.09 3.92
C MET A 102 -4.73 4.62 2.80
N HIS A 103 -3.67 5.36 3.14
CA HIS A 103 -2.70 5.82 2.15
C HIS A 103 -1.96 4.65 1.48
N PHE A 104 -1.65 3.60 2.24
CA PHE A 104 -1.07 2.39 1.69
C PHE A 104 -2.01 1.72 0.68
N LYS A 105 -3.31 1.61 0.99
CA LYS A 105 -4.33 1.09 0.06
C LYS A 105 -4.37 1.88 -1.24
N GLU A 106 -4.42 3.21 -1.17
CA GLU A 106 -4.44 4.08 -2.35
C GLU A 106 -3.19 3.88 -3.22
N ARG A 107 -2.01 3.80 -2.59
CA ARG A 107 -0.74 3.55 -3.29
C ARG A 107 -0.69 2.17 -3.94
N PHE A 108 -1.18 1.15 -3.24
CA PHE A 108 -1.26 -0.22 -3.73
C PHE A 108 -2.21 -0.35 -4.93
N LEU A 109 -3.41 0.23 -4.84
CA LEU A 109 -4.39 0.23 -5.94
C LEU A 109 -3.87 0.99 -7.16
N ARG A 110 -3.25 2.17 -6.96
CA ARG A 110 -2.64 2.92 -8.07
C ARG A 110 -1.57 2.11 -8.81
N GLN A 111 -0.75 1.34 -8.08
CA GLN A 111 0.24 0.48 -8.74
C GLN A 111 -0.42 -0.71 -9.45
N ALA A 112 -1.51 -1.25 -8.91
CA ALA A 112 -2.29 -2.29 -9.57
C ALA A 112 -2.92 -1.78 -10.87
N GLU A 113 -3.41 -0.54 -10.90
CA GLU A 113 -3.93 0.12 -12.10
C GLU A 113 -2.85 0.28 -13.17
N VAL A 114 -1.62 0.67 -12.79
CA VAL A 114 -0.48 0.74 -13.72
C VAL A 114 -0.17 -0.64 -14.32
N LEU A 115 -0.22 -1.71 -13.52
CA LEU A 115 -0.05 -3.05 -14.05
C LEU A 115 -1.20 -3.45 -14.98
N GLN A 116 -2.44 -3.13 -14.62
CA GLN A 116 -3.60 -3.43 -15.45
C GLN A 116 -3.52 -2.74 -16.83
N ASP A 117 -2.97 -1.53 -16.89
CA ASP A 117 -2.72 -0.81 -18.14
C ASP A 117 -1.66 -1.51 -19.00
N LEU A 118 -0.55 -1.96 -18.41
CA LEU A 118 0.53 -2.68 -19.11
C LEU A 118 0.14 -4.08 -19.58
N TYR A 119 -0.63 -4.80 -18.78
CA TYR A 119 -1.03 -6.19 -19.05
C TYR A 119 -2.31 -6.30 -19.90
N GLY A 120 -3.10 -5.23 -19.96
CA GLY A 120 -4.45 -5.25 -20.48
C GLY A 120 -5.46 -5.94 -19.54
N VAL A 121 -6.73 -5.93 -19.95
CA VAL A 121 -7.88 -6.32 -19.12
C VAL A 121 -7.91 -7.83 -18.78
N ALA A 122 -7.10 -8.66 -19.45
CA ALA A 122 -7.27 -10.12 -19.44
C ALA A 122 -6.20 -10.93 -18.69
N TRP A 123 -5.15 -10.33 -18.13
CA TRP A 123 -3.97 -11.10 -17.69
C TRP A 123 -4.16 -12.09 -16.53
N PHE A 124 -5.21 -11.94 -15.73
CA PHE A 124 -5.57 -12.91 -14.69
C PHE A 124 -6.69 -13.88 -15.10
N GLN A 125 -7.27 -13.73 -16.29
CA GLN A 125 -8.38 -14.58 -16.73
C GLN A 125 -7.93 -16.04 -16.88
N ASP A 126 -6.73 -16.27 -17.43
CA ASP A 126 -6.17 -17.61 -17.57
C ASP A 126 -5.86 -18.27 -16.22
N PHE A 127 -5.46 -17.47 -15.23
CA PHE A 127 -5.31 -17.94 -13.86
C PHE A 127 -6.67 -18.34 -13.27
N ALA A 128 -7.70 -17.51 -13.45
CA ALA A 128 -9.06 -17.79 -12.98
C ALA A 128 -9.60 -19.10 -13.58
N VAL A 129 -9.39 -19.35 -14.88
CA VAL A 129 -9.83 -20.58 -15.57
C VAL A 129 -9.18 -21.84 -14.98
N LYS A 130 -7.94 -21.76 -14.48
CA LYS A 130 -7.21 -22.88 -13.87
C LYS A 130 -7.65 -23.17 -12.43
N MET A 131 -8.47 -22.33 -11.81
CA MET A 131 -8.93 -22.54 -10.43
C MET A 131 -9.96 -23.67 -10.35
N LYS A 132 -9.90 -24.50 -9.30
CA LYS A 132 -10.89 -25.57 -9.04
C LYS A 132 -12.33 -25.05 -9.02
N ALA A 133 -12.52 -23.85 -8.48
CA ALA A 133 -13.83 -23.20 -8.42
C ALA A 133 -14.40 -22.83 -9.80
N TYR A 134 -13.52 -22.57 -10.79
CA TYR A 134 -13.97 -22.30 -12.16
C TYR A 134 -14.49 -23.56 -12.86
N ALA A 135 -13.93 -24.74 -12.57
CA ALA A 135 -14.39 -26.00 -13.16
C ALA A 135 -15.89 -26.29 -12.89
N ALA A 136 -16.42 -25.83 -11.75
CA ALA A 136 -17.83 -25.95 -11.40
C ALA A 136 -18.75 -25.06 -12.26
N ILE A 137 -18.22 -23.98 -12.84
CA ILE A 137 -18.96 -22.99 -13.64
C ILE A 137 -18.53 -22.99 -15.12
N ALA A 138 -17.58 -23.83 -15.52
CA ALA A 138 -17.03 -23.86 -16.87
C ALA A 138 -18.07 -24.13 -17.96
N ASN A 139 -19.13 -24.89 -17.63
CA ASN A 139 -20.24 -25.21 -18.55
C ASN A 139 -21.45 -24.28 -18.37
N THR A 140 -21.33 -23.22 -17.58
CA THR A 140 -22.41 -22.25 -17.34
C THR A 140 -22.33 -21.04 -18.28
N ASP A 141 -23.34 -20.18 -18.23
CA ASP A 141 -23.45 -18.95 -19.02
C ASP A 141 -22.18 -18.09 -19.01
N THR A 142 -21.86 -17.49 -20.16
CA THR A 142 -20.69 -16.61 -20.37
C THR A 142 -20.68 -15.44 -19.39
N ALA A 143 -21.85 -14.93 -18.99
CA ALA A 143 -21.93 -13.86 -18.00
C ALA A 143 -21.47 -14.29 -16.60
N ALA A 144 -21.74 -15.54 -16.20
CA ALA A 144 -21.30 -16.08 -14.91
C ALA A 144 -19.77 -16.28 -14.89
N GLN A 145 -19.21 -16.72 -16.02
CA GLN A 145 -17.76 -16.88 -16.18
C GLN A 145 -17.02 -15.54 -16.10
N ASN A 146 -17.54 -14.50 -16.75
CA ASN A 146 -16.94 -13.16 -16.72
C ASN A 146 -17.01 -12.56 -15.30
N LYS A 147 -18.15 -12.67 -14.62
CA LYS A 147 -18.27 -12.25 -13.22
C LYS A 147 -17.27 -12.97 -12.31
N PHE A 148 -17.04 -14.26 -12.53
CA PHE A 148 -16.05 -14.99 -11.75
C PHE A 148 -14.62 -14.48 -12.00
N LYS A 149 -14.26 -14.21 -13.26
CA LYS A 149 -12.95 -13.63 -13.61
C LYS A 149 -12.72 -12.28 -12.93
N ASP A 150 -13.74 -11.41 -12.91
CA ASP A 150 -13.66 -10.11 -12.24
C ASP A 150 -13.47 -10.24 -10.72
N VAL A 151 -14.21 -11.17 -10.09
CA VAL A 151 -14.10 -11.44 -8.64
C VAL A 151 -12.72 -12.01 -8.27
N VAL A 152 -12.15 -12.88 -9.11
CA VAL A 152 -10.82 -13.46 -8.86
C VAL A 152 -9.75 -12.38 -8.84
N PHE A 153 -9.82 -11.41 -9.76
CA PHE A 153 -8.86 -10.31 -9.80
C PHE A 153 -8.88 -9.51 -8.51
N GLU A 154 -10.07 -9.12 -8.05
CA GLU A 154 -10.21 -8.35 -6.82
C GLU A 154 -9.76 -9.16 -5.59
N ALA A 155 -10.00 -10.47 -5.57
CA ALA A 155 -9.55 -11.36 -4.50
C ALA A 155 -8.02 -11.52 -4.46
N VAL A 156 -7.35 -11.56 -5.63
CA VAL A 156 -5.88 -11.56 -5.71
C VAL A 156 -5.32 -10.25 -5.17
N LEU A 157 -5.91 -9.11 -5.54
CA LEU A 157 -5.51 -7.80 -5.00
C LEU A 157 -5.75 -7.72 -3.49
N ALA A 158 -6.89 -8.21 -2.99
CA ALA A 158 -7.20 -8.24 -1.56
C ALA A 158 -6.18 -9.07 -0.78
N THR A 159 -5.82 -10.24 -1.32
CA THR A 159 -4.80 -11.12 -0.72
C THR A 159 -3.42 -10.49 -0.77
N GLY A 160 -3.02 -9.92 -1.91
CA GLY A 160 -1.77 -9.19 -2.06
C GLY A 160 -1.67 -8.00 -1.10
N PHE A 161 -2.76 -7.26 -0.89
CA PHE A 161 -2.84 -6.17 0.06
C PHE A 161 -2.61 -6.63 1.51
N LEU A 162 -3.20 -7.76 1.92
CA LEU A 162 -2.92 -8.37 3.23
C LEU A 162 -1.43 -8.76 3.36
N CYS A 163 -0.87 -9.43 2.35
CA CYS A 163 0.54 -9.87 2.32
C CYS A 163 1.55 -8.71 2.29
N ASN A 164 1.17 -7.57 1.74
CA ASN A 164 2.03 -6.39 1.63
C ASN A 164 1.82 -5.37 2.75
N SER A 165 0.75 -5.53 3.53
CA SER A 165 0.55 -4.79 4.78
C SER A 165 1.63 -5.13 5.81
N ASN A 166 1.76 -4.30 6.84
CA ASN A 166 2.81 -4.46 7.83
C ASN A 166 2.69 -5.81 8.56
N GLN A 167 3.61 -6.73 8.28
CA GLN A 167 3.57 -8.12 8.76
C GLN A 167 3.60 -8.23 10.28
N THR A 168 4.26 -7.31 10.99
CA THR A 168 4.30 -7.32 12.46
C THR A 168 2.91 -7.21 13.09
N ARG A 169 1.95 -6.60 12.38
CA ARG A 169 0.58 -6.35 12.85
C ARG A 169 -0.44 -7.30 12.22
N THR A 170 -0.10 -7.91 11.09
CA THR A 170 -1.03 -8.64 10.23
C THR A 170 -0.76 -10.14 10.18
N ALA A 171 0.42 -10.60 10.60
CA ALA A 171 0.75 -12.03 10.67
C ALA A 171 -0.23 -12.87 11.51
N PRO A 172 -0.74 -12.41 12.67
CA PRO A 172 -1.72 -13.19 13.44
C PRO A 172 -3.05 -13.38 12.69
N LEU A 173 -3.52 -12.34 11.99
CA LEU A 173 -4.72 -12.44 11.16
C LEU A 173 -4.50 -13.42 10.00
N MET A 174 -3.33 -13.36 9.34
CA MET A 174 -3.00 -14.29 8.27
C MET A 174 -2.99 -15.75 8.75
N LEU A 175 -2.46 -16.01 9.94
CA LEU A 175 -2.47 -17.34 10.54
C LEU A 175 -3.89 -17.81 10.87
N ASP A 176 -4.75 -16.93 11.38
CA ASP A 176 -6.15 -17.25 11.66
C ASP A 176 -6.92 -17.57 10.37
N LEU A 177 -6.74 -16.77 9.30
CA LEU A 177 -7.32 -17.04 7.99
C LEU A 177 -6.89 -18.40 7.43
N GLN A 178 -5.59 -18.72 7.52
CA GLN A 178 -5.08 -20.04 7.10
C GLN A 178 -5.68 -21.18 7.94
N THR A 179 -5.77 -20.99 9.26
CA THR A 179 -6.31 -22.00 10.18
C THR A 179 -7.78 -22.30 9.87
N ASN A 180 -8.58 -21.26 9.65
CA ASN A 180 -9.99 -21.43 9.29
C ASN A 180 -10.14 -22.08 7.91
N TYR A 181 -9.28 -21.72 6.95
CA TYR A 181 -9.31 -22.36 5.63
C TYR A 181 -8.96 -23.85 5.69
N CYS A 182 -8.00 -24.25 6.54
CA CYS A 182 -7.72 -25.67 6.81
C CYS A 182 -8.90 -26.41 7.46
N ARG A 183 -9.85 -25.69 8.08
CA ARG A 183 -11.10 -26.23 8.62
C ARG A 183 -12.25 -26.16 7.60
N GLU A 184 -11.92 -25.96 6.32
CA GLU A 184 -12.88 -25.84 5.22
C GLU A 184 -13.82 -24.63 5.31
N VAL A 185 -13.44 -23.61 6.08
CA VAL A 185 -14.19 -22.35 6.18
C VAL A 185 -13.36 -21.20 5.59
N ASP A 186 -13.78 -20.68 4.45
CA ASP A 186 -13.08 -19.60 3.73
C ASP A 186 -13.51 -18.21 4.24
N TYR A 187 -12.67 -17.61 5.10
CA TYR A 187 -12.80 -16.23 5.53
C TYR A 187 -11.89 -15.24 4.77
N TYR A 188 -11.21 -15.66 3.70
CA TYR A 188 -10.35 -14.74 2.96
C TYR A 188 -11.18 -13.62 2.30
N PRO A 189 -10.76 -12.35 2.43
CA PRO A 189 -11.47 -11.26 1.81
C PRO A 189 -11.37 -11.36 0.28
N LYS A 190 -12.51 -11.18 -0.38
CA LYS A 190 -12.58 -11.13 -1.86
C LYS A 190 -12.47 -9.71 -2.42
N THR A 191 -12.50 -8.70 -1.56
CA THR A 191 -12.40 -7.29 -1.94
C THR A 191 -11.35 -6.58 -1.10
N VAL A 192 -10.66 -5.60 -1.69
CA VAL A 192 -9.61 -4.83 -0.99
C VAL A 192 -10.20 -4.04 0.18
N SER A 193 -11.45 -3.58 0.06
CA SER A 193 -12.15 -2.90 1.15
C SER A 193 -12.44 -3.83 2.34
N LYS A 194 -12.88 -5.06 2.10
CA LYS A 194 -13.05 -6.05 3.19
C LYS A 194 -11.72 -6.39 3.86
N ALA A 195 -10.64 -6.52 3.07
CA ALA A 195 -9.30 -6.72 3.61
C ALA A 195 -8.88 -5.54 4.52
N GLN A 196 -9.14 -4.31 4.10
CA GLN A 196 -8.88 -3.11 4.91
C GLN A 196 -9.66 -3.11 6.23
N ASP A 197 -10.96 -3.45 6.21
CA ASP A 197 -11.77 -3.51 7.42
C ASP A 197 -11.28 -4.59 8.39
N MET A 198 -10.94 -5.79 7.89
CA MET A 198 -10.35 -6.87 8.70
C MET A 198 -9.03 -6.41 9.34
N LEU A 199 -8.17 -5.73 8.58
CA LEU A 199 -6.92 -5.18 9.09
C LEU A 199 -7.15 -4.08 10.14
N ARG A 200 -8.13 -3.20 9.94
CA ARG A 200 -8.47 -2.16 10.93
C ARG A 200 -8.88 -2.79 12.25
N ILE A 201 -9.77 -3.77 12.23
CA ILE A 201 -10.24 -4.49 13.43
C ILE A 201 -9.08 -5.19 14.11
N GLN A 202 -8.25 -5.92 13.36
CA GLN A 202 -7.07 -6.59 13.92
C GLN A 202 -6.12 -5.59 14.60
N MET A 203 -5.92 -4.42 14.00
CA MET A 203 -5.09 -3.35 14.55
C MET A 203 -5.69 -2.71 15.81
N GLU A 204 -7.01 -2.72 15.99
CA GLU A 204 -7.70 -2.25 17.19
C GLU A 204 -7.60 -3.29 18.32
N VAL A 205 -7.86 -4.57 18.02
CA VAL A 205 -7.70 -5.69 18.98
C VAL A 205 -6.25 -5.79 19.46
N SER A 206 -5.27 -5.56 18.58
CA SER A 206 -3.85 -5.58 18.97
C SER A 206 -3.45 -4.41 19.88
N LYS A 207 -4.23 -3.33 19.93
CA LYS A 207 -3.97 -2.18 20.83
C LYS A 207 -4.52 -2.41 22.23
N THR A 208 -5.48 -3.31 22.42
CA THR A 208 -5.92 -3.69 23.76
C THR A 208 -4.86 -4.55 24.45
N PRO A 209 -4.27 -4.09 25.57
CA PRO A 209 -3.31 -4.91 26.30
C PRO A 209 -4.07 -6.05 26.99
N GLY A 210 -4.05 -7.26 26.40
CA GLY A 210 -4.41 -8.47 27.14
C GLY A 210 -5.37 -9.46 26.50
N VAL A 211 -5.69 -9.40 25.20
CA VAL A 211 -6.48 -10.47 24.57
C VAL A 211 -5.57 -11.39 23.76
N ASN A 212 -4.87 -12.28 24.47
CA ASN A 212 -4.40 -13.52 23.87
C ASN A 212 -5.63 -14.34 23.47
N LEU A 213 -5.91 -14.44 22.18
CA LEU A 213 -6.98 -15.31 21.63
C LEU A 213 -6.64 -16.81 21.72
N TYR A 214 -5.56 -17.18 22.40
CA TYR A 214 -5.25 -18.54 22.79
C TYR A 214 -4.83 -18.56 24.26
N GLN A 215 -5.80 -18.49 25.17
CA GLN A 215 -5.57 -18.82 26.57
C GLN A 215 -5.50 -20.34 26.73
N GLY A 216 -4.29 -20.89 26.64
CA GLY A 216 -3.93 -22.01 27.52
C GLY A 216 -3.87 -21.44 28.93
N LYS A 217 -4.90 -21.69 29.73
CA LYS A 217 -4.89 -21.39 31.16
C LYS A 217 -3.72 -22.15 31.79
N ASP A 218 -2.77 -21.40 32.34
CA ASP A 218 -2.08 -21.66 33.61
C ASP A 218 -0.75 -20.89 33.63
N GLN A 219 -0.78 -19.62 34.04
CA GLN A 219 0.32 -19.04 34.81
C GLN A 219 -0.08 -17.71 35.46
N PRO A 220 0.17 -17.54 36.78
CA PRO A 220 -0.15 -16.30 37.46
C PRO A 220 0.83 -15.19 37.11
N ASN A 221 0.23 -14.07 36.76
CA ASN A 221 0.81 -12.77 36.45
C ASN A 221 1.70 -12.24 37.58
N LYS A 222 2.95 -11.83 37.30
CA LYS A 222 3.71 -10.89 38.13
C LYS A 222 4.32 -9.79 37.28
N GLY A 223 3.94 -8.55 37.61
CA GLY A 223 4.11 -7.37 36.78
C GLY A 223 5.49 -6.72 36.79
N LYS A 224 5.65 -5.88 35.74
CA LYS A 224 6.36 -4.60 35.57
C LYS A 224 7.76 -4.41 36.18
N GLY A 225 8.72 -4.09 35.31
CA GLY A 225 9.89 -3.27 35.65
C GLY A 225 10.92 -3.15 34.51
N LYS A 226 11.11 -1.95 33.98
CA LYS A 226 12.22 -1.59 33.06
C LYS A 226 13.57 -1.74 33.76
N GLY A 227 14.61 -2.18 33.04
CA GLY A 227 16.00 -1.98 33.47
C GLY A 227 17.02 -2.88 32.78
N LYS A 228 17.96 -2.28 32.04
CA LYS A 228 19.22 -2.94 31.62
C LYS A 228 20.05 -3.27 32.86
N GLY A 229 20.69 -4.45 32.88
CA GLY A 229 21.77 -4.72 33.83
C GLY A 229 22.01 -6.20 34.08
N LYS A 230 23.19 -6.69 33.67
CA LYS A 230 23.76 -7.96 34.16
C LYS A 230 23.94 -7.83 35.68
N GLY A 231 23.26 -8.66 36.47
CA GLY A 231 23.36 -8.64 37.93
C GLY A 231 23.11 -10.02 38.52
N LYS A 232 24.12 -10.54 39.24
CA LYS A 232 24.07 -11.79 40.02
C LYS A 232 22.83 -11.80 40.96
N PRO A 233 22.20 -12.96 41.19
CA PRO A 233 21.14 -13.04 42.20
C PRO A 233 21.73 -12.85 43.61
N LYS A 234 21.14 -11.92 44.37
CA LYS A 234 21.41 -11.67 45.79
C LYS A 234 20.86 -12.79 46.65
N ASP A 235 21.59 -13.05 47.72
CA ASP A 235 21.43 -14.05 48.76
C ASP A 235 20.06 -14.05 49.45
N GLY A 236 19.59 -15.24 49.86
CA GLY A 236 18.59 -15.36 50.94
C GLY A 236 17.55 -16.48 50.82
N LYS A 237 17.38 -17.14 49.67
CA LYS A 237 16.49 -18.31 49.56
C LYS A 237 17.22 -19.44 48.83
N LYS A 238 17.61 -20.48 49.58
CA LYS A 238 18.16 -21.71 48.98
C LYS A 238 17.06 -22.33 48.11
N ALA A 239 17.17 -22.16 46.79
CA ALA A 239 16.29 -22.81 45.85
C ALA A 239 16.52 -24.32 45.92
N ALA A 240 15.45 -25.09 46.03
CA ALA A 240 15.52 -26.55 45.98
C ALA A 240 15.97 -27.01 44.59
N CYS A 241 16.74 -28.10 44.55
CA CYS A 241 17.12 -28.78 43.33
C CYS A 241 15.86 -29.19 42.55
N TYR A 242 15.74 -28.77 41.30
CA TYR A 242 14.59 -29.13 40.45
C TYR A 242 14.58 -30.60 40.00
N VAL A 243 15.67 -31.33 40.22
CA VAL A 243 15.78 -32.76 39.85
C VAL A 243 15.29 -33.66 40.99
N CYS A 244 15.74 -33.43 42.24
CA CYS A 244 15.41 -34.29 43.38
C CYS A 244 14.71 -33.56 44.56
N GLY A 245 14.50 -32.25 44.48
CA GLY A 245 13.83 -31.46 45.52
C GLY A 245 14.69 -31.07 46.73
N ASN A 246 15.94 -31.54 46.82
CA ASN A 246 16.83 -31.22 47.95
C ASN A 246 17.33 -29.77 47.94
N LYS A 247 17.41 -29.13 49.11
CA LYS A 247 17.81 -27.70 49.26
C LYS A 247 19.31 -27.48 49.44
N ASP A 248 20.10 -28.55 49.55
CA ASP A 248 21.54 -28.49 49.80
C ASP A 248 22.37 -28.24 48.53
N HIS A 249 21.82 -28.55 47.36
CA HIS A 249 22.49 -28.34 46.07
C HIS A 249 21.51 -27.85 45.01
N MET A 250 22.06 -27.27 43.94
CA MET A 250 21.31 -26.86 42.75
C MET A 250 21.35 -27.94 41.68
N SER A 251 20.36 -27.95 40.78
CA SER A 251 20.24 -28.92 39.67
C SER A 251 21.53 -29.25 38.90
N PRO A 252 22.45 -28.29 38.62
CA PRO A 252 23.70 -28.60 37.93
C PRO A 252 24.66 -29.51 38.71
N LYS A 253 24.57 -29.53 40.04
CA LYS A 253 25.41 -30.32 40.97
C LYS A 253 24.63 -31.48 41.60
N CYS A 254 23.49 -31.86 41.02
CA CYS A 254 22.67 -32.94 41.55
C CYS A 254 23.27 -34.31 41.19
N PRO A 255 23.49 -35.20 42.17
CA PRO A 255 23.99 -36.56 41.90
C PRO A 255 22.97 -37.38 41.07
N ASP A 256 21.68 -37.10 41.22
CA ASP A 256 20.60 -37.82 40.53
C ASP A 256 20.28 -37.25 39.13
N ARG A 257 21.11 -36.32 38.63
CA ARG A 257 20.87 -35.63 37.34
C ARG A 257 20.77 -36.58 36.15
N LEU A 258 21.45 -37.72 36.22
CA LEU A 258 21.52 -38.71 35.15
C LEU A 258 20.52 -39.86 35.32
N LEU A 259 19.75 -39.88 36.41
CA LEU A 259 18.73 -40.90 36.62
C LEU A 259 17.43 -40.50 35.90
N PRO A 260 16.76 -41.44 35.21
CA PRO A 260 15.47 -41.16 34.59
C PRO A 260 14.45 -40.82 35.68
N LYS A 261 13.66 -39.77 35.46
CA LYS A 261 12.58 -39.38 36.38
C LYS A 261 11.57 -40.53 36.44
N THR A 262 11.51 -41.23 37.57
CA THR A 262 10.37 -42.09 37.88
C THR A 262 9.14 -41.21 38.05
N GLN A 263 8.06 -41.56 37.36
CA GLN A 263 6.80 -40.80 37.24
C GLN A 263 6.24 -40.34 38.58
#